data_AF-A0A2D6B0T9-F1
#
_entry.id   AF-A0A2D6B0T9-F1
#
_cell.length_a   1.000
_cell.length_b   1.000
_cell.length_c   1.000
_cell.angle_alpha   90.00
_cell.angle_beta   90.00
_cell.angle_gamma   90.00
#
_symmetry.space_group_name_H-M   'P 1'
#
loop_
_entity.id
_entity.type
_entity.pdbx_description
1 polymer ?
#
loop_
_entity_poly.entity_id
_entity_poly.type
_entity_poly.pdbx_seq_one_letter_code
_entity_poly.pdbx_strand_id
1 'polypeptide(L)'
;MERTTRLFHLVSYLQYPFHLWGLYHIVKVYIVLFGGFDGNLEPMLPDIQNSLIFMGIGMSFSTLQDTKKTQNNISKKIWQSPTKGKIFIFSLAASNLFMFVLGISGLYVSQDNALSEVSLGLIVFAIGILGVLKAAMEMFENHRLDKNG
;
A
#
# COMPACT_ATOMS: atom_id res chain seq x y z
N MET A 1 26.95 11.58 1.78
CA MET A 1 25.98 10.76 1.05
C MET A 1 25.58 9.49 1.81
N GLU A 2 26.52 8.77 2.45
CA GLU A 2 26.19 7.56 3.22
C GLU A 2 25.30 7.81 4.46
N ARG A 3 25.55 8.90 5.21
CA ARG A 3 24.74 9.27 6.38
C ARG A 3 23.29 9.60 6.04
N THR A 4 23.06 10.30 4.92
CA THR A 4 21.71 10.66 4.46
C THR A 4 20.90 9.44 4.06
N THR A 5 21.51 8.48 3.34
CA THR A 5 20.84 7.22 2.95
C THR A 5 20.44 6.38 4.18
N ARG A 6 21.31 6.30 5.20
CA ARG A 6 20.97 5.60 6.46
C ARG A 6 19.78 6.24 7.19
N LEU A 7 19.66 7.56 7.17
CA LEU A 7 18.50 8.25 7.75
C LEU A 7 17.20 7.87 7.03
N PHE A 8 17.18 7.85 5.70
CA PHE A 8 15.99 7.41 4.94
C PHE A 8 15.60 5.97 5.26
N HIS A 9 16.58 5.06 5.37
CA HIS A 9 16.30 3.69 5.78
C HIS A 9 15.76 3.60 7.21
N LEU A 10 16.25 4.41 8.15
CA LEU A 10 15.69 4.46 9.50
C LEU A 10 14.25 4.99 9.48
N VAL A 11 14.00 6.05 8.73
CA VAL A 11 12.67 6.65 8.57
C VAL A 11 11.68 5.66 7.94
N SER A 12 12.14 4.75 7.08
CA SER A 12 11.28 3.70 6.51
C SER A 12 10.62 2.81 7.57
N TYR A 13 11.22 2.65 8.76
CA TYR A 13 10.63 1.87 9.86
C TYR A 13 9.39 2.52 10.47
N LEU A 14 9.12 3.81 10.20
CA LEU A 14 7.84 4.43 10.53
C LEU A 14 6.66 3.78 9.79
N GLN A 15 6.92 2.99 8.74
CA GLN A 15 5.87 2.18 8.13
C GLN A 15 5.14 1.32 9.16
N TYR A 16 5.84 0.71 10.13
CA TYR A 16 5.26 -0.28 11.02
C TYR A 16 4.20 0.32 11.97
N PRO A 17 4.44 1.46 12.66
CA PRO A 17 3.38 2.08 13.45
C PRO A 17 2.19 2.53 12.60
N PHE A 18 2.40 3.02 11.37
CA PHE A 18 1.28 3.37 10.49
C PHE A 18 0.46 2.16 10.05
N HIS A 19 1.11 1.05 9.64
CA HIS A 19 0.40 -0.18 9.31
C HIS A 19 -0.34 -0.75 10.53
N LEU A 20 0.26 -0.70 11.72
CA LEU A 20 -0.39 -1.15 12.96
C LEU A 20 -1.65 -0.33 13.26
N TRP A 21 -1.59 0.98 13.06
CA TRP A 21 -2.76 1.85 13.23
C TRP A 21 -3.83 1.61 12.16
N GLY A 22 -3.44 1.38 10.91
CA GLY A 22 -4.37 0.96 9.86
C GLY A 22 -5.05 -0.37 10.18
N LEU A 23 -4.31 -1.36 10.69
CA LEU A 23 -4.84 -2.65 11.13
C LEU A 23 -5.81 -2.50 12.30
N TYR A 24 -5.54 -1.60 13.24
CA TYR A 24 -6.46 -1.32 14.34
C TYR A 24 -7.86 -0.91 13.82
N HIS A 25 -7.91 -0.01 12.82
CA HIS A 25 -9.19 0.37 12.22
C HIS A 25 -9.87 -0.79 11.48
N ILE A 26 -9.10 -1.64 10.77
CA ILE A 26 -9.65 -2.86 10.15
C ILE A 26 -10.28 -3.79 11.20
N VAL A 27 -9.65 -3.94 12.37
CA VAL A 27 -10.22 -4.75 13.46
C VAL A 27 -11.56 -4.17 13.94
N LYS A 28 -11.69 -2.84 14.06
CA LYS A 28 -12.97 -2.20 14.44
C LYS A 28 -14.08 -2.48 13.41
N VAL A 29 -13.76 -2.40 12.13
CA VAL A 29 -14.67 -2.76 11.02
C VAL A 29 -15.16 -4.21 11.18
N TYR A 30 -14.27 -5.16 11.50
CA TYR A 30 -14.65 -6.55 11.73
C TYR A 30 -15.49 -6.75 13.00
N ILE A 31 -15.21 -6.02 14.09
CA ILE A 31 -16.03 -6.09 15.31
C ILE A 31 -17.48 -5.69 15.02
N VAL A 32 -17.70 -4.64 14.23
CA VAL A 32 -19.06 -4.21 13.82
C VAL A 32 -19.71 -5.28 12.93
N LEU A 33 -18.99 -5.80 11.93
CA LEU A 33 -19.49 -6.85 11.03
C LEU A 33 -19.96 -8.11 11.78
N PHE A 34 -19.16 -8.60 12.72
CA PHE A 34 -19.46 -9.83 13.45
C PHE A 34 -20.28 -9.60 14.73
N GLY A 35 -20.46 -8.36 15.16
CA GLY A 35 -21.22 -7.98 16.36
C GLY A 35 -22.73 -7.87 16.17
N GLY A 36 -23.25 -8.20 14.99
CA GLY A 36 -24.66 -8.05 14.63
C GLY A 36 -24.91 -6.91 13.66
N PHE A 37 -24.19 -6.91 12.54
CA PHE A 37 -24.34 -5.93 11.47
C PHE A 37 -25.80 -5.82 11.00
N ASP A 38 -26.34 -4.61 11.11
CA ASP A 38 -27.73 -4.26 10.81
C ASP A 38 -27.95 -3.85 9.34
N GLY A 39 -26.91 -3.92 8.51
CA GLY A 39 -26.93 -3.45 7.13
C GLY A 39 -26.48 -2.00 6.94
N ASN A 40 -26.28 -1.24 8.03
CA ASN A 40 -25.85 0.15 7.96
C ASN A 40 -24.31 0.25 7.92
N LEU A 41 -23.79 0.74 6.79
CA LEU A 41 -22.35 0.90 6.59
C LEU A 41 -21.78 2.17 7.24
N GLU A 42 -22.58 3.18 7.55
CA GLU A 42 -22.09 4.48 8.03
C GLU A 42 -21.11 4.39 9.21
N PRO A 43 -21.37 3.58 10.27
CA PRO A 43 -20.46 3.50 11.41
C PRO A 43 -19.07 2.97 11.05
N MET A 44 -18.96 2.25 9.93
CA MET A 44 -17.72 1.60 9.48
C MET A 44 -16.93 2.48 8.50
N LEU A 45 -17.57 3.43 7.81
CA LEU A 45 -16.92 4.26 6.79
C LEU A 45 -15.70 5.04 7.31
N PRO A 46 -15.74 5.67 8.50
CA PRO A 46 -14.57 6.37 9.03
C PRO A 46 -13.40 5.44 9.36
N ASP A 47 -13.67 4.24 9.87
CA ASP A 47 -12.63 3.24 10.14
C ASP A 47 -12.05 2.68 8.83
N ILE A 48 -12.89 2.48 7.80
CA ILE A 48 -12.43 2.11 6.45
C ILE A 48 -11.52 3.21 5.87
N GLN A 49 -11.96 4.46 5.87
CA GLN A 49 -11.14 5.59 5.38
C GLN A 49 -9.79 5.65 6.11
N ASN A 50 -9.80 5.64 7.44
CA ASN A 50 -8.58 5.71 8.22
C ASN A 50 -7.64 4.55 7.90
N SER A 51 -8.16 3.33 7.79
CA SER A 51 -7.34 2.19 7.40
C SER A 51 -6.65 2.39 6.05
N LEU A 52 -7.36 2.92 5.05
CA LEU A 52 -6.82 3.19 3.72
C LEU A 52 -5.73 4.26 3.76
N ILE A 53 -5.96 5.35 4.50
CA ILE A 53 -4.99 6.43 4.69
C ILE A 53 -3.72 5.90 5.35
N PHE A 54 -3.85 5.23 6.48
CA PHE A 54 -2.69 4.78 7.25
C PHE A 54 -1.89 3.68 6.54
N MET A 55 -2.57 2.76 5.84
CA MET A 55 -1.89 1.79 4.99
C MET A 55 -1.18 2.46 3.82
N GLY A 56 -1.81 3.45 3.17
CA GLY A 56 -1.20 4.23 2.10
C GLY A 56 0.08 4.94 2.55
N ILE A 57 0.01 5.65 3.68
CA ILE A 57 1.17 6.32 4.29
C ILE A 57 2.26 5.31 4.66
N GLY A 58 1.89 4.21 5.33
CA GLY A 58 2.82 3.15 5.69
C GLY A 58 3.56 2.59 4.48
N MET A 59 2.84 2.30 3.40
CA MET A 59 3.42 1.87 2.13
C MET A 59 4.36 2.93 1.55
N SER A 60 4.03 4.22 1.60
CA SER A 60 4.94 5.28 1.14
C SER A 60 6.27 5.28 1.91
N PHE A 61 6.24 5.10 3.24
CA PHE A 61 7.48 4.98 4.04
C PHE A 61 8.30 3.73 3.68
N SER A 62 7.65 2.62 3.32
CA SER A 62 8.33 1.38 2.92
C SER A 62 9.26 1.58 1.70
N THR A 63 8.94 2.54 0.84
CA THR A 63 9.71 2.82 -0.38
C THR A 63 11.09 3.42 -0.12
N LEU A 64 11.33 3.93 1.10
CA LEU A 64 12.62 4.48 1.51
C LEU A 64 13.62 3.39 1.92
N GLN A 65 13.23 2.11 1.88
CA GLN A 65 14.12 0.99 2.17
C GLN A 65 15.17 0.77 1.08
N ASP A 66 16.23 0.03 1.44
CA ASP A 66 17.29 -0.33 0.50
C ASP A 66 16.79 -1.38 -0.51
N THR A 67 16.62 -0.97 -1.77
CA THR A 67 16.17 -1.84 -2.87
C THR A 67 17.27 -2.77 -3.41
N LYS A 68 18.50 -2.68 -2.90
CA LYS A 68 19.60 -3.62 -3.20
C LYS A 68 19.63 -4.82 -2.28
N LYS A 69 18.80 -4.84 -1.24
CA LYS A 69 18.67 -5.96 -0.30
C LYS A 69 17.27 -6.52 -0.40
N THR A 70 17.17 -7.84 -0.58
CA THR A 70 15.88 -8.53 -0.42
C THR A 70 15.59 -8.75 1.05
N GLN A 71 14.41 -8.35 1.51
CA GLN A 71 14.00 -8.48 2.91
C GLN A 71 13.77 -9.95 3.34
N ASN A 72 13.40 -10.83 2.40
CA ASN A 72 13.06 -12.23 2.69
C ASN A 72 13.40 -13.15 1.52
N ASN A 73 13.61 -14.44 1.79
CA ASN A 73 13.84 -15.50 0.81
C ASN A 73 12.69 -15.64 -0.19
N ILE A 74 11.44 -15.40 0.23
CA ILE A 74 10.27 -15.41 -0.66
C ILE A 74 10.37 -14.26 -1.67
N SER A 75 10.62 -13.05 -1.16
CA SER A 75 10.84 -11.85 -1.97
C SER A 75 11.99 -12.07 -2.97
N LYS A 76 13.10 -12.65 -2.52
CA LYS A 76 14.24 -13.00 -3.37
C LYS A 76 13.85 -13.92 -4.54
N LYS A 77 13.06 -14.97 -4.28
CA LYS A 77 12.56 -15.87 -5.34
C LYS A 77 11.66 -15.17 -6.36
N ILE A 78 10.90 -14.16 -5.94
CA ILE A 78 10.05 -13.38 -6.84
C ILE A 78 10.93 -12.50 -7.75
N TRP A 79 11.88 -11.76 -7.16
CA TRP A 79 12.69 -10.79 -7.91
C TRP A 79 13.75 -11.42 -8.81
N GLN A 80 14.29 -12.57 -8.43
CA GLN A 80 15.25 -13.30 -9.25
C GLN A 80 14.63 -13.90 -10.51
N SER A 81 13.33 -14.21 -10.48
CA SER A 81 12.61 -14.79 -11.61
C SER A 81 12.02 -13.70 -12.49
N PRO A 82 12.41 -13.60 -13.78
CA PRO A 82 11.94 -12.53 -14.67
C PRO A 82 10.42 -12.57 -14.86
N THR A 83 9.83 -13.76 -14.95
CA THR A 83 8.38 -13.93 -15.12
C THR A 83 7.62 -13.51 -13.88
N LYS A 84 8.06 -13.96 -12.69
CA LYS A 84 7.36 -13.66 -11.42
C LYS A 84 7.49 -12.18 -11.05
N GLY A 85 8.65 -11.58 -11.23
CA GLY A 85 8.87 -10.16 -11.02
C GLY A 85 7.96 -9.30 -11.91
N LYS A 86 7.89 -9.61 -13.22
CA LYS A 86 6.99 -8.92 -14.15
C LYS A 86 5.51 -9.05 -13.77
N ILE A 87 5.06 -10.26 -13.41
CA ILE A 87 3.68 -10.49 -12.95
C ILE A 87 3.37 -9.66 -11.71
N PHE A 88 4.29 -9.63 -10.73
CA PHE A 88 4.10 -8.87 -9.50
C PHE A 88 4.02 -7.35 -9.78
N ILE A 89 4.93 -6.81 -10.59
CA ILE A 89 4.90 -5.40 -11.02
C ILE A 89 3.59 -5.08 -11.75
N PHE A 90 3.17 -5.94 -12.67
CA PHE A 90 1.90 -5.78 -13.38
C PHE A 90 0.71 -5.79 -12.43
N SER A 91 0.69 -6.69 -11.43
CA SER A 91 -0.38 -6.75 -10.43
C SER A 91 -0.45 -5.47 -9.59
N LEU A 92 0.69 -4.93 -9.17
CA LEU A 92 0.76 -3.64 -8.47
C LEU A 92 0.25 -2.50 -9.34
N ALA A 93 0.64 -2.46 -10.62
CA ALA A 93 0.17 -1.44 -11.56
C ALA A 93 -1.34 -1.51 -11.79
N ALA A 94 -1.89 -2.72 -11.96
CA ALA A 94 -3.31 -2.95 -12.13
C ALA A 94 -4.10 -2.55 -10.86
N SER A 95 -3.64 -2.96 -9.68
CA SER A 95 -4.25 -2.58 -8.40
C SER A 95 -4.18 -1.06 -8.18
N ASN A 96 -3.05 -0.42 -8.49
CA ASN A 96 -2.91 1.02 -8.40
C ASN A 96 -3.92 1.76 -9.28
N LEU A 97 -4.02 1.36 -10.55
CA LEU A 97 -4.97 1.96 -11.51
C LEU A 97 -6.42 1.76 -11.04
N PHE A 98 -6.75 0.55 -10.59
CA PHE A 98 -8.08 0.24 -10.06
C PHE A 98 -8.44 1.12 -8.87
N MET A 99 -7.54 1.27 -7.89
CA MET A 99 -7.77 2.11 -6.71
C MET A 99 -7.88 3.59 -7.07
N PHE A 100 -7.07 4.10 -8.01
CA PHE A 100 -7.19 5.47 -8.51
C PHE A 100 -8.54 5.70 -9.20
N VAL A 101 -8.95 4.80 -10.10
CA VAL A 101 -10.22 4.93 -10.83
C VAL A 101 -11.39 4.92 -9.85
N LEU A 102 -11.39 4.00 -8.87
CA LEU A 102 -12.44 3.95 -7.84
C LEU A 102 -12.43 5.18 -6.92
N GLY A 103 -11.26 5.63 -6.46
CA GLY A 103 -11.15 6.78 -5.59
C GLY A 103 -11.62 8.06 -6.30
N ILE A 104 -11.15 8.30 -7.53
CA ILE A 104 -11.55 9.47 -8.31
C ILE A 104 -13.03 9.40 -8.68
N SER A 105 -13.54 8.26 -9.16
CA SER A 105 -14.95 8.14 -9.52
C SER A 105 -15.87 8.35 -8.31
N GLY A 106 -15.50 7.80 -7.15
CA GLY A 106 -16.25 7.98 -5.92
C GLY A 106 -16.33 9.44 -5.45
N LEU A 107 -15.30 10.25 -5.68
CA LEU A 107 -15.37 11.70 -5.40
C LEU A 107 -16.41 12.44 -6.24
N TYR A 108 -16.63 12.03 -7.49
CA TYR A 108 -17.57 12.69 -8.39
C TYR A 108 -18.99 12.13 -8.32
N VAL A 109 -19.14 10.87 -7.91
CA VAL A 109 -20.44 10.20 -7.79
C VAL A 109 -21.06 10.41 -6.41
N SER A 110 -20.23 10.58 -5.37
CA SER A 110 -20.73 10.72 -4.01
C SER A 110 -21.46 12.05 -3.78
N GLN A 111 -22.72 11.95 -3.35
CA GLN A 111 -23.47 13.08 -2.79
C GLN A 111 -23.31 13.18 -1.26
N ASP A 112 -22.76 12.13 -0.64
CA ASP A 112 -22.54 12.00 0.79
C ASP A 112 -21.08 12.37 1.15
N ASN A 113 -20.91 13.08 2.27
CA ASN A 113 -19.60 13.43 2.80
C ASN A 113 -18.79 12.19 3.20
N ALA A 114 -19.43 11.17 3.80
CA ALA A 114 -18.73 9.99 4.31
C ALA A 114 -18.14 9.12 3.19
N LEU A 115 -18.87 8.97 2.07
CA LEU A 115 -18.38 8.26 0.90
C LEU A 115 -17.26 9.03 0.18
N SER A 116 -17.35 10.37 0.12
CA SER A 116 -16.28 11.22 -0.41
C SER A 116 -14.99 11.09 0.42
N GLU A 117 -15.13 11.00 1.74
CA GLU A 117 -14.03 10.74 2.66
C GLU A 117 -13.33 9.39 2.40
N VAL A 118 -14.09 8.31 2.20
CA VAL A 118 -13.53 6.99 1.82
C VAL A 118 -12.82 7.06 0.46
N SER A 119 -13.37 7.81 -0.50
CA SER A 119 -12.74 8.04 -1.79
C SER A 119 -11.39 8.75 -1.67
N LEU A 120 -11.25 9.74 -0.78
CA LEU A 120 -9.95 10.33 -0.45
C LEU A 120 -8.99 9.29 0.14
N GLY A 121 -9.48 8.43 1.03
CA GLY A 121 -8.70 7.32 1.57
C GLY A 121 -8.17 6.37 0.49
N LEU A 122 -9.01 6.00 -0.49
CA LEU A 122 -8.61 5.16 -1.63
C LEU A 122 -7.52 5.82 -2.47
N ILE A 123 -7.59 7.14 -2.68
CA ILE A 123 -6.55 7.89 -3.41
C ILE A 123 -5.22 7.87 -2.65
N VAL A 124 -5.25 8.10 -1.33
CA VAL A 124 -4.03 8.02 -0.49
C VAL A 124 -3.42 6.62 -0.51
N PHE A 125 -4.27 5.58 -0.44
CA PHE A 125 -3.84 4.19 -0.57
C PHE A 125 -3.20 3.91 -1.94
N ALA A 126 -3.80 4.40 -3.02
CA ALA A 126 -3.26 4.29 -4.38
C ALA A 126 -1.89 5.00 -4.49
N ILE A 127 -1.72 6.20 -3.93
CA ILE A 127 -0.42 6.88 -3.88
C ILE A 127 0.63 6.02 -3.16
N GLY A 128 0.26 5.34 -2.07
CA GLY A 128 1.10 4.36 -1.40
C GLY A 128 1.55 3.23 -2.32
N ILE A 129 0.60 2.61 -3.04
CA ILE A 129 0.90 1.54 -4.02
C ILE A 129 1.80 2.05 -5.14
N LEU A 130 1.58 3.26 -5.65
CA LEU A 130 2.41 3.86 -6.70
C LEU A 130 3.88 3.98 -6.26
N GLY A 131 4.10 4.38 -5.01
CA GLY A 131 5.44 4.38 -4.42
C GLY A 131 6.05 2.98 -4.37
N VAL A 132 5.28 1.99 -3.90
CA VAL A 132 5.73 0.59 -3.83
C VAL A 132 6.02 0.03 -5.23
N LEU A 133 5.23 0.38 -6.25
CA LEU A 133 5.45 0.00 -7.63
C LEU A 133 6.80 0.50 -8.15
N LYS A 134 7.14 1.76 -7.86
CA LYS A 134 8.46 2.30 -8.19
C LYS A 134 9.58 1.51 -7.51
N ALA A 135 9.49 1.31 -6.19
CA ALA A 135 10.49 0.56 -5.44
C ALA A 135 10.60 -0.91 -5.91
N ALA A 136 9.48 -1.52 -6.32
CA ALA A 136 9.42 -2.87 -6.87
C ALA A 136 10.14 -2.97 -8.23
N MET A 137 9.98 -1.98 -9.11
CA MET A 137 10.71 -1.92 -10.38
C MET A 137 12.23 -1.82 -10.14
N GLU A 138 12.66 -0.94 -9.23
CA GLU A 138 14.08 -0.82 -8.84
C GLU A 138 14.62 -2.12 -8.24
N MET A 139 13.86 -2.75 -7.34
CA MET A 139 14.25 -4.01 -6.69
C MET A 139 14.34 -5.16 -7.70
N PHE A 140 13.43 -5.21 -8.67
CA PHE A 140 13.47 -6.17 -9.76
C PHE A 140 14.71 -5.98 -10.63
N GLU A 141 15.04 -4.74 -11.01
CA GLU A 141 16.24 -4.46 -11.80
C GLU A 141 17.54 -4.86 -11.08
N ASN A 142 17.61 -4.66 -9.76
CA ASN A 142 18.77 -4.99 -8.95
C ASN A 142 18.99 -6.51 -8.79
N HIS A 143 17.93 -7.31 -8.78
CA HIS A 143 18.00 -8.72 -8.36
C HIS A 143 17.72 -9.76 -9.45
N ARG A 144 17.27 -9.35 -10.63
CA ARG A 144 16.91 -10.27 -11.71
C ARG A 144 18.14 -11.01 -12.27
N LEU A 145 18.03 -12.32 -12.39
CA LEU A 145 19.15 -13.18 -12.82
C LEU A 145 19.38 -13.17 -14.33
N ASP A 146 18.39 -12.78 -15.14
CA ASP A 146 18.55 -12.64 -16.60
C ASP A 146 19.56 -11.56 -17.00
N LYS A 147 19.87 -10.61 -16.11
CA LYS A 147 20.80 -9.51 -16.37
C LYS A 147 22.08 -9.58 -15.50
N ASN A 148 21.98 -10.13 -14.29
CA ASN A 148 23.05 -10.09 -13.29
C ASN A 148 23.53 -11.50 -12.86
N GLY A 149 23.05 -12.56 -13.52
CA GLY A 149 23.36 -13.97 -13.22
C GLY A 149 24.29 -14.62 -14.22
#